data_AF-A0A542EDH9-F1
#
_entry.id   AF-A0A542EDH9-F1
#
_cell.length_a   1.000
_cell.length_b   1.000
_cell.length_c   1.000
_cell.angle_alpha   90.00
_cell.angle_beta   90.00
_cell.angle_gamma   90.00
#
_symmetry.space_group_name_H-M   'P 1'
#
loop_
_entity.id
_entity.type
_entity.pdbx_description
1 polymer ?
#
loop_
_entity_poly.entity_id
_entity_poly.type
_entity_poly.pdbx_seq_one_letter_code
_entity_poly.pdbx_strand_id
1 'polypeptide(L)'
;MVASAPSEYGKGHCPTAKTAATGFIGFVNIGTRDPAEAAPSVIENVAKLITYDKKTKKYLKYSPARTRQITVNGGKTPAIESLMTMDVANPEAKRCEGKKAEARVVAFSGSGVSVMLLISRDMDTKKKMSDQDILDIINSLRPKK
;
A
#
# COMPACT_ATOMS: atom_id res chain seq x y z
N MET A 1 11.85 -4.87 -6.37
CA MET A 1 12.52 -3.68 -5.78
C MET A 1 11.58 -2.49 -5.91
N VAL A 2 11.45 -1.67 -4.87
CA VAL A 2 10.74 -0.38 -4.97
C VAL A 2 11.57 0.50 -5.91
N ALA A 3 10.94 1.06 -6.94
CA ALA A 3 11.64 1.78 -8.02
C ALA A 3 12.27 3.12 -7.56
N SER A 4 11.85 3.63 -6.40
CA SER A 4 12.37 4.80 -5.70
C SER A 4 12.09 4.66 -4.19
N ALA A 5 12.69 5.48 -3.33
CA ALA A 5 12.26 5.55 -1.94
C ALA A 5 10.74 5.88 -1.88
N PRO A 6 9.95 5.23 -1.01
CA PRO A 6 8.53 5.53 -0.91
C PRO A 6 8.32 6.95 -0.38
N SER A 7 7.30 7.62 -0.89
CA SER A 7 6.79 8.88 -0.35
C SER A 7 6.08 8.64 0.98
N GLU A 8 6.28 9.56 1.92
CA GLU A 8 5.68 9.52 3.26
C GLU A 8 4.46 10.45 3.33
N TYR A 9 3.38 10.00 3.97
CA TYR A 9 2.18 10.79 4.23
C TYR A 9 2.07 11.12 5.72
N GLY A 10 1.63 12.34 6.04
CA GLY A 10 1.39 12.75 7.43
C GLY A 10 2.65 12.76 8.31
N LYS A 11 3.82 12.98 7.70
CA LYS A 11 5.11 13.04 8.41
C LYS A 11 5.08 14.06 9.55
N GLY A 12 5.68 13.69 10.69
CA GLY A 12 5.73 14.56 11.87
C GLY A 12 4.44 14.58 12.67
N HIS A 13 3.52 13.65 12.42
CA HIS A 13 2.30 13.51 13.21
C HIS A 13 2.59 13.23 14.70
N CYS A 14 3.64 12.47 14.99
CA CYS A 14 3.98 12.04 16.34
C CYS A 14 4.97 13.01 17.02
N PRO A 15 4.63 13.60 18.18
CA PRO A 15 5.53 14.52 18.89
C PRO A 15 6.88 13.90 19.29
N THR A 16 6.86 12.62 19.66
CA THR A 16 8.03 11.85 20.12
C THR A 16 8.87 11.26 18.99
N ALA A 17 8.37 11.29 17.75
CA ALA A 17 9.07 10.78 16.58
C ALA A 17 8.71 11.63 15.35
N LYS A 18 9.45 12.73 15.13
CA LYS A 18 9.19 13.70 14.05
C LYS A 18 9.27 13.11 12.64
N THR A 19 9.92 11.96 12.48
CA THR A 19 10.00 11.23 11.20
C THR A 19 8.89 10.19 11.03
N ALA A 20 8.05 9.95 12.05
CA ALA A 20 6.92 9.04 11.92
C ALA A 20 5.90 9.59 10.92
N ALA A 21 5.41 8.70 10.07
CA ALA A 21 4.44 8.96 9.01
C ALA A 21 3.19 8.11 9.26
N THR A 22 2.03 8.59 8.81
CA THR A 22 0.76 7.86 8.91
C THR A 22 0.45 7.02 7.67
N GLY A 23 1.32 7.08 6.66
CA GLY A 23 1.24 6.21 5.49
C GLY A 23 2.46 6.33 4.58
N PHE A 24 2.54 5.39 3.65
CA PHE A 24 3.61 5.27 2.65
C PHE A 24 3.02 4.98 1.28
N ILE A 25 3.60 5.58 0.24
CA ILE A 25 3.20 5.41 -1.15
C ILE A 25 4.46 5.13 -1.96
N GLY A 26 4.49 4.08 -2.76
CA GLY A 26 5.67 3.78 -3.57
C GLY A 26 5.35 2.95 -4.79
N PHE A 27 6.23 3.03 -5.79
CA PHE A 27 6.15 2.18 -6.98
C PHE A 27 7.02 0.94 -6.80
N VAL A 28 6.47 -0.22 -7.09
CA VAL A 28 7.16 -1.51 -7.14
C VAL A 28 7.23 -1.93 -8.60
N ASN A 29 8.44 -2.19 -9.10
CA ASN A 29 8.61 -2.80 -10.41
C ASN A 29 8.26 -4.30 -10.30
N ILE A 30 7.29 -4.74 -11.10
CA ILE A 30 6.87 -6.16 -11.18
C ILE A 30 7.30 -6.83 -12.48
N GLY A 31 8.16 -6.17 -13.27
CA GLY A 31 8.78 -6.72 -14.47
C GLY A 31 7.75 -7.00 -15.55
N THR A 32 7.73 -8.23 -16.06
CA THR A 32 6.80 -8.69 -17.09
C THR A 32 5.61 -9.46 -16.51
N ARG A 33 5.45 -9.50 -15.17
CA ARG A 33 4.34 -10.23 -14.54
C ARG A 33 2.99 -9.64 -14.94
N ASP A 34 2.01 -10.50 -15.10
CA ASP A 34 0.61 -10.11 -15.29
C ASP A 34 0.12 -9.33 -14.05
N PRO A 35 -0.42 -8.11 -14.20
CA PRO A 35 -1.08 -7.37 -13.12
C PRO A 35 -2.11 -8.18 -12.33
N ALA A 36 -2.88 -9.07 -12.97
CA ALA A 36 -3.92 -9.88 -12.34
C ALA A 36 -3.37 -10.90 -11.35
N GLU A 37 -2.17 -11.42 -11.59
CA GLU A 37 -1.47 -12.32 -10.68
C GLU A 37 -0.60 -11.57 -9.66
N ALA A 38 0.03 -10.48 -10.10
CA ALA A 38 0.97 -9.73 -9.29
C ALA A 38 0.30 -8.99 -8.14
N ALA A 39 -0.82 -8.29 -8.38
CA ALA A 39 -1.54 -7.53 -7.36
C ALA A 39 -1.93 -8.36 -6.13
N PRO A 40 -2.67 -9.49 -6.24
CA PRO A 40 -3.02 -10.30 -5.08
C PRO A 40 -1.78 -10.88 -4.39
N SER A 41 -0.79 -11.34 -5.15
CA SER A 41 0.45 -11.91 -4.61
C SER A 41 1.26 -10.89 -3.77
N VAL A 42 1.41 -9.66 -4.26
CA VAL A 42 2.20 -8.64 -3.57
C VAL A 42 1.47 -8.14 -2.33
N ILE A 43 0.15 -7.91 -2.40
CA ILE A 43 -0.58 -7.42 -1.22
C ILE A 43 -0.60 -8.44 -0.08
N GLU A 44 -0.68 -9.74 -0.40
CA GLU A 44 -0.56 -10.79 0.62
C GLU A 44 0.82 -10.80 1.28
N ASN A 45 1.89 -10.58 0.51
CA ASN A 45 3.24 -10.48 1.07
C ASN A 45 3.37 -9.25 1.99
N VAL A 46 2.79 -8.11 1.60
CA VAL A 46 2.73 -6.91 2.45
C VAL A 46 1.95 -7.20 3.73
N ALA A 47 0.79 -7.86 3.63
CA ALA A 47 0.00 -8.24 4.78
C ALA A 47 0.77 -9.16 5.74
N LYS A 48 1.48 -10.17 5.21
CA LYS A 48 2.33 -11.05 6.02
C LYS A 48 3.44 -10.27 6.73
N LEU A 49 4.08 -9.31 6.07
CA LEU A 49 5.14 -8.49 6.68
C LEU A 49 4.61 -7.62 7.83
N ILE A 50 3.44 -7.01 7.68
CA ILE A 50 2.83 -6.14 8.70
C ILE A 50 2.28 -6.95 9.88
N THR A 51 1.69 -8.11 9.60
CA THR A 51 1.05 -8.97 10.60
C THR A 51 2.01 -9.92 11.30
N TYR A 52 3.28 -10.00 10.88
CA TYR A 52 4.26 -10.89 11.50
C TYR A 52 4.73 -10.36 12.87
N ASP A 53 4.39 -11.07 13.93
CA ASP A 53 4.90 -10.84 15.28
C ASP A 53 6.29 -11.47 15.41
N LYS A 54 7.31 -10.63 15.63
CA LYS A 54 8.71 -11.08 15.73
C LYS A 54 8.98 -11.87 17.01
N LYS A 55 8.20 -11.67 18.07
CA LYS A 55 8.33 -12.33 19.37
C LYS A 55 7.67 -13.70 19.34
N THR A 56 6.41 -13.77 18.91
CA THR A 56 5.67 -15.04 18.88
C THR A 56 5.90 -15.86 17.62
N LYS A 57 6.52 -15.27 16.59
CA LYS A 57 6.76 -15.88 15.26
C LYS A 57 5.47 -16.27 14.54
N LYS A 58 4.35 -15.64 14.89
CA LYS A 58 3.02 -15.89 14.33
C LYS A 58 2.53 -14.69 13.53
N TYR A 59 1.60 -14.94 12.63
CA TYR A 59 0.89 -13.89 11.90
C TYR A 59 -0.39 -13.52 12.65
N LEU A 60 -0.61 -12.22 12.84
CA LEU A 60 -1.91 -11.68 13.24
C LEU A 60 -2.92 -11.79 12.09
N LYS A 61 -4.19 -11.46 12.40
CA LYS A 61 -5.29 -11.52 11.45
C LYS A 61 -5.15 -10.43 10.38
N TYR A 62 -5.53 -10.79 9.16
CA TYR A 62 -5.74 -9.87 8.04
C TYR A 62 -6.95 -10.34 7.23
N SER A 63 -7.63 -9.40 6.58
CA SER A 63 -8.79 -9.69 5.73
C SER A 63 -8.36 -10.48 4.49
N PRO A 64 -9.25 -11.26 3.85
CA PRO A 64 -9.03 -11.70 2.47
C PRO A 64 -8.75 -10.50 1.55
N ALA A 65 -7.96 -10.72 0.50
CA ALA A 65 -7.71 -9.71 -0.52
C ALA A 65 -9.01 -9.42 -1.30
N ARG A 66 -9.39 -8.14 -1.36
CA ARG A 66 -10.48 -7.67 -2.23
C ARG A 66 -9.85 -7.16 -3.52
N THR A 67 -9.93 -7.98 -4.57
CA THR A 67 -9.35 -7.67 -5.88
C THR A 67 -10.44 -7.30 -6.88
N ARG A 68 -10.22 -6.23 -7.65
CA ARG A 68 -11.12 -5.80 -8.73
C ARG A 68 -10.36 -5.17 -9.88
N GLN A 69 -10.95 -5.23 -11.06
CA GLN A 69 -10.48 -4.47 -12.20
C GLN A 69 -10.93 -3.01 -12.06
N ILE A 70 -10.01 -2.10 -12.35
CA ILE A 70 -10.23 -0.65 -12.40
C ILE A 70 -9.60 -0.08 -13.68
N THR A 71 -9.72 1.23 -13.87
CA THR A 71 -8.98 1.96 -14.89
C THR A 71 -8.18 3.10 -14.26
N VAL A 72 -6.98 3.34 -14.80
CA VAL A 72 -6.12 4.48 -14.43
C VAL A 72 -5.89 5.38 -15.65
N ASN A 73 -5.13 6.48 -15.49
CA ASN A 73 -4.82 7.40 -16.60
C ASN A 73 -6.06 8.04 -17.24
N GLY A 74 -7.01 8.48 -16.40
CA GLY A 74 -8.28 9.05 -16.87
C GLY A 74 -9.15 8.04 -17.62
N GLY A 75 -9.14 6.78 -17.18
CA GLY A 75 -9.96 5.71 -17.75
C GLY A 75 -9.34 4.92 -18.90
N LYS A 76 -8.07 5.21 -19.26
CA LYS A 76 -7.45 4.70 -20.50
C LYS A 76 -6.64 3.43 -20.33
N THR A 77 -6.14 3.16 -19.14
CA THR A 77 -5.24 2.01 -18.89
C THR A 77 -5.93 1.04 -17.92
N PRO A 78 -6.21 -0.20 -18.33
CA PRO A 78 -6.69 -1.24 -17.43
C PRO A 78 -5.69 -1.47 -16.29
N ALA A 79 -6.22 -1.65 -15.09
CA ALA A 79 -5.43 -1.89 -13.90
C ALA A 79 -6.15 -2.88 -12.97
N ILE A 80 -5.38 -3.55 -12.12
CA ILE A 80 -5.89 -4.44 -11.09
C ILE A 80 -5.60 -3.81 -9.75
N GLU A 81 -6.66 -3.57 -8.98
CA GLU A 81 -6.56 -3.10 -7.61
C GLU A 81 -6.80 -4.27 -6.66
N SER A 82 -5.92 -4.43 -5.67
CA SER A 82 -6.15 -5.31 -4.53
C SER A 82 -6.05 -4.51 -3.24
N LEU A 83 -6.93 -4.81 -2.28
CA LEU A 83 -6.99 -4.16 -0.97
C LEU A 83 -7.13 -5.17 0.17
N MET A 84 -6.42 -4.91 1.27
CA MET A 84 -6.48 -5.67 2.51
C MET A 84 -6.44 -4.74 3.72
N THR A 85 -7.17 -5.10 4.77
CA THR A 85 -7.03 -4.51 6.10
C THR A 85 -6.44 -5.54 7.05
N MET A 86 -5.64 -5.08 8.02
CA MET A 86 -4.85 -5.98 8.86
C MET A 86 -4.55 -5.39 10.24
N ASP A 87 -4.33 -6.27 11.21
CA ASP A 87 -3.77 -5.90 12.51
C ASP A 87 -2.24 -5.76 12.40
N VAL A 88 -1.69 -4.71 13.01
CA VAL A 88 -0.25 -4.45 13.08
C VAL A 88 0.33 -5.23 14.25
N ALA A 89 1.32 -6.07 14.00
CA ALA A 89 1.83 -7.00 15.01
C ALA A 89 2.70 -6.36 16.09
N ASN A 90 3.48 -5.34 15.73
CA ASN A 90 4.43 -4.71 16.65
C ASN A 90 4.32 -3.18 16.57
N PRO A 91 3.16 -2.58 16.90
CA PRO A 91 2.98 -1.14 16.80
C PRO A 91 3.87 -0.42 17.81
N GLU A 92 4.61 0.58 17.34
CA GLU A 92 5.50 1.37 18.19
C GLU A 92 4.78 2.58 18.79
N ALA A 93 4.44 2.49 20.08
CA ALA A 93 3.77 3.58 20.81
C ALA A 93 4.56 4.90 20.76
N LYS A 94 5.90 4.86 20.81
CA LYS A 94 6.77 6.06 20.69
C LYS A 94 6.72 6.71 19.31
N ARG A 95 6.26 5.99 18.29
CA ARG A 95 6.04 6.49 16.93
C ARG A 95 4.57 6.77 16.64
N CYS A 96 3.71 6.65 17.66
CA CYS A 96 2.27 6.84 17.57
C CYS A 96 1.61 5.90 16.54
N GLU A 97 2.15 4.69 16.35
CA GLU A 97 1.61 3.71 15.40
C GLU A 97 0.33 3.07 15.93
N GLY A 98 -0.68 2.99 15.07
CA GLY A 98 -1.94 2.31 15.28
C GLY A 98 -1.84 0.79 15.25
N LYS A 99 -2.90 0.14 15.73
CA LYS A 99 -3.02 -1.33 15.70
C LYS A 99 -3.62 -1.85 14.41
N LYS A 100 -4.19 -0.98 13.58
CA LYS A 100 -4.79 -1.34 12.29
C LYS A 100 -4.14 -0.62 11.12
N ALA A 101 -3.93 -1.36 10.05
CA ALA A 101 -3.44 -0.83 8.78
C ALA A 101 -4.35 -1.22 7.62
N GLU A 102 -4.32 -0.41 6.57
CA GLU A 102 -4.79 -0.77 5.24
C GLU A 102 -3.60 -0.81 4.30
N ALA A 103 -3.57 -1.82 3.43
CA ALA A 103 -2.70 -1.85 2.27
C ALA A 103 -3.56 -1.90 1.01
N ARG A 104 -3.10 -1.21 -0.03
CA ARG A 104 -3.71 -1.19 -1.34
C ARG A 104 -2.61 -1.25 -2.39
N VAL A 105 -2.80 -2.09 -3.38
CA VAL A 105 -1.93 -2.15 -4.56
C VAL A 105 -2.74 -1.90 -5.81
N VAL A 106 -2.14 -1.19 -6.77
CA VAL A 106 -2.70 -0.99 -8.11
C VAL A 106 -1.64 -1.37 -9.13
N ALA A 107 -1.83 -2.50 -9.80
CA ALA A 107 -0.94 -3.01 -10.84
C ALA A 107 -1.47 -2.67 -12.23
N PHE A 108 -0.58 -2.25 -13.12
CA PHE A 108 -0.91 -1.92 -14.51
C PHE A 108 0.32 -2.14 -15.40
N SER A 109 0.09 -2.28 -16.70
CA SER A 109 1.16 -2.42 -17.70
C SER A 109 1.22 -1.17 -18.59
N GLY A 110 2.44 -0.77 -18.98
CA GLY A 110 2.70 0.31 -19.93
C GLY A 110 4.09 0.19 -20.54
N SER A 111 4.25 0.50 -21.83
CA SER A 111 5.54 0.45 -22.56
C SER A 111 6.33 -0.87 -22.37
N GLY A 112 5.65 -2.02 -22.32
CA GLY A 112 6.29 -3.34 -22.20
C GLY A 112 6.76 -3.73 -20.79
N VAL A 113 6.48 -2.91 -19.77
CA VAL A 113 6.75 -3.22 -18.36
C VAL A 113 5.48 -3.09 -17.51
N SER A 114 5.35 -3.96 -16.52
CA SER A 114 4.31 -3.90 -15.51
C SER A 114 4.85 -3.21 -14.26
N VAL A 115 4.08 -2.25 -13.75
CA VAL A 115 4.40 -1.46 -12.57
C VAL A 115 3.24 -1.56 -11.58
N MET A 116 3.56 -1.49 -10.30
CA MET A 116 2.57 -1.51 -9.23
C MET A 116 2.75 -0.29 -8.32
N LEU A 117 1.67 0.42 -8.04
CA LEU A 117 1.60 1.35 -6.93
C LEU A 117 1.26 0.57 -5.66
N LEU A 118 2.00 0.76 -4.58
CA LEU A 118 1.71 0.27 -3.24
C LEU A 118 1.41 1.47 -2.34
N ILE A 119 0.26 1.44 -1.67
CA ILE A 119 -0.15 2.39 -0.64
C ILE A 119 -0.36 1.61 0.65
N SER A 120 0.18 2.09 1.75
CA SER A 120 -0.14 1.63 3.10
C SER A 120 -0.46 2.80 4.00
N ARG A 121 -1.48 2.68 4.85
CA ARG A 121 -1.85 3.71 5.84
C ARG A 121 -2.21 3.11 7.19
N ASP A 122 -1.92 3.87 8.23
CA ASP A 122 -2.44 3.67 9.58
C ASP A 122 -3.92 4.05 9.61
N MET A 123 -4.76 3.17 10.16
CA MET A 123 -6.21 3.34 10.21
C MET A 123 -6.74 3.89 11.54
N ASP A 124 -5.93 3.90 12.59
CA ASP A 124 -6.32 4.28 13.95
C ASP A 124 -5.97 5.75 14.30
N THR A 125 -5.38 6.49 13.36
CA THR A 125 -5.10 7.93 13.52
C THR A 125 -6.13 8.81 12.79
N LYS A 126 -6.49 9.94 13.42
CA LYS A 126 -7.30 11.00 12.78
C LYS A 126 -6.58 11.69 11.62
N LYS A 127 -5.25 11.60 11.55
CA LYS A 127 -4.44 12.16 10.44
C LYS A 127 -4.10 11.10 9.39
N LYS A 128 -4.92 10.06 9.27
CA LYS A 128 -4.74 9.04 8.22
C LYS A 128 -4.93 9.65 6.85
N MET A 129 -4.28 9.06 5.85
CA MET A 129 -4.57 9.37 4.45
C MET A 129 -6.04 9.07 4.17
N SER A 130 -6.77 10.05 3.64
CA SER A 130 -8.21 9.89 3.39
C SER A 130 -8.45 8.97 2.18
N ASP A 131 -9.67 8.45 2.06
CA ASP A 131 -10.06 7.67 0.87
C ASP A 131 -9.99 8.54 -0.39
N GLN A 132 -10.29 9.84 -0.27
CA GLN A 132 -10.19 10.77 -1.38
C GLN A 132 -8.74 10.97 -1.84
N ASP A 133 -7.80 11.15 -0.90
CA ASP A 133 -6.38 11.28 -1.25
C ASP A 133 -5.86 10.04 -1.98
N ILE A 134 -6.28 8.84 -1.53
CA ILE A 134 -5.94 7.58 -2.21
C ILE A 134 -6.49 7.57 -3.64
N LEU A 135 -7.75 7.94 -3.82
CA LEU A 135 -8.38 7.99 -5.14
C LEU A 135 -7.67 8.99 -6.05
N ASP A 136 -7.32 10.17 -5.53
CA ASP A 136 -6.61 11.20 -6.29
C ASP A 136 -5.21 10.72 -6.72
N ILE A 137 -4.49 10.02 -5.84
CA ILE A 137 -3.20 9.39 -6.17
C ILE A 137 -3.39 8.37 -7.31
N ILE A 138 -4.37 7.46 -7.21
CA ILE A 138 -4.64 6.45 -8.24
C ILE A 138 -5.02 7.12 -9.57
N ASN A 139 -5.88 8.14 -9.52
CA ASN A 139 -6.32 8.89 -10.70
C ASN A 139 -5.21 9.74 -11.32
N SER A 140 -4.19 10.10 -10.53
CA SER A 140 -3.00 10.83 -11.01
C SER A 140 -2.02 9.96 -11.80
N LEU A 141 -2.15 8.63 -11.74
CA LEU A 141 -1.26 7.72 -12.47
C LEU A 141 -1.29 8.02 -13.97
N ARG A 142 -0.10 8.18 -14.56
CA ARG A 142 0.13 8.42 -16.01
C ARG A 142 1.16 7.40 -16.53
N PRO A 143 0.78 6.12 -16.72
CA PRO A 143 1.65 5.15 -17.36
C PRO A 143 1.99 5.66 -18.76
N LYS A 144 3.28 5.66 -19.12
CA LYS A 144 3.67 5.92 -20.50
C LYS A 144 3.10 4.80 -21.38
N LYS A 145 2.69 5.16 -22.59
CA LYS A 145 2.20 4.20 -23.59
C LYS A 145 3.34 3.32 -24.07
#